data_AF-A0A3D9VLX3-F1
#
_entry.id   AF-A0A3D9VLX3-F1
#
_cell.length_a   1.000
_cell.length_b   1.000
_cell.length_c   1.000
_cell.angle_alpha   90.00
_cell.angle_beta   90.00
_cell.angle_gamma   90.00
#
_symmetry.space_group_name_H-M   'P 1'
#
loop_
_entity.id
_entity.type
_entity.pdbx_description
1 polymer ?
#
loop_
_entity_poly.entity_id
_entity_poly.type
_entity_poly.pdbx_seq_one_letter_code
_entity_poly.pdbx_strand_id
1 'polypeptide(L)'
;MSSYFPKAGKLIGGIIMLIIFLSSLWLIWTGETNIRYSGDHKGTMPFWNKWIPVIVGILFVRFLPFHHKNYNPLQQSEPRRIMIQAIVLFLSGSLFTISLLTTNFEEMALQLWFMIFKIILLLFTPLMLLLFYKSNPKKERPRSVKSIENNRWYRFTPLIVIIIWGYFNFFSTFSTPFVSARMEPTVLILILLVGFLINSVLEELFYRVWLQTRLELLLGIWPAILLTSLLWASWHIALHGSGHWDVDTATVIANHGIVGLFLGCLWARYRKVWAIIIVHGLINAHPQQLIEIIFK
;
A
#
# COMPACT_ATOMS: atom_id res chain seq x y z
N MET A 1 13.27 -16.66 6.62
CA MET A 1 13.25 -17.01 5.19
C MET A 1 14.53 -16.46 4.58
N SER A 2 15.33 -17.29 3.91
CA SER A 2 16.54 -16.83 3.21
C SER A 2 16.13 -16.24 1.85
N SER A 3 16.48 -14.97 1.60
CA SER A 3 16.28 -14.36 0.29
C SER A 3 17.35 -14.80 -0.70
N TYR A 4 17.07 -14.75 -2.00
CA TYR A 4 18.03 -15.11 -3.04
C TYR A 4 19.19 -14.11 -3.15
N PHE A 5 18.95 -12.83 -2.89
CA PHE A 5 19.94 -11.74 -2.98
C PHE A 5 20.03 -10.92 -1.69
N PRO A 6 20.49 -11.50 -0.56
CA PRO A 6 20.44 -10.85 0.75
C PRO A 6 21.34 -9.61 0.87
N LYS A 7 22.49 -9.58 0.19
CA LYS A 7 23.39 -8.41 0.18
C LYS A 7 22.76 -7.23 -0.55
N ALA A 8 22.22 -7.47 -1.74
CA ALA A 8 21.49 -6.46 -2.50
C ALA A 8 20.26 -5.96 -1.74
N GLY A 9 19.51 -6.87 -1.10
CA GLY A 9 18.40 -6.52 -0.23
C GLY A 9 18.78 -5.57 0.90
N LYS A 10 19.87 -5.86 1.64
CA LYS A 10 20.37 -4.96 2.70
C LYS A 10 20.75 -3.57 2.16
N LEU A 11 21.45 -3.52 1.02
CA LEU A 11 21.85 -2.26 0.39
C LEU A 11 20.63 -1.43 -0.04
N ILE A 12 19.71 -2.04 -0.79
CA ILE A 12 18.47 -1.39 -1.25
C ILE A 12 17.64 -0.92 -0.06
N GLY A 13 17.46 -1.76 0.96
CA GLY A 13 16.75 -1.40 2.17
C GLY A 13 17.39 -0.22 2.90
N GLY A 14 18.71 -0.20 3.03
CA GLY A 14 19.45 0.91 3.64
C GLY A 14 19.28 2.24 2.87
N ILE A 15 19.35 2.19 1.54
CA ILE A 15 19.15 3.36 0.68
C ILE A 15 17.72 3.91 0.84
N ILE A 16 16.70 3.05 0.81
CA ILE A 16 15.31 3.50 0.94
C ILE A 16 15.03 4.08 2.33
N MET A 17 15.57 3.47 3.38
CA MET A 17 15.46 4.02 4.74
C MET A 17 16.10 5.41 4.81
N LEU A 18 17.26 5.60 4.18
CA LEU A 18 17.92 6.90 4.11
C LEU A 18 17.06 7.91 3.35
N ILE A 19 16.46 7.53 2.22
CA ILE A 19 15.55 8.39 1.44
C ILE A 19 14.36 8.84 2.31
N ILE A 20 13.67 7.92 2.99
CA ILE A 20 12.52 8.26 3.86
C ILE A 20 12.94 9.22 4.98
N PHE A 21 14.10 8.96 5.59
CA PHE A 21 14.64 9.80 6.65
C PHE A 21 15.00 11.21 6.14
N LEU A 22 15.71 11.31 5.02
CA LEU A 22 16.08 12.59 4.41
C LEU A 22 14.87 13.38 3.94
N SER A 23 13.86 12.73 3.36
CA SER A 23 12.59 13.39 2.99
C SER A 23 11.90 14.00 4.21
N SER A 24 11.91 13.29 5.34
CA SER A 24 11.28 13.77 6.57
C SER A 24 12.06 14.94 7.17
N LEU A 25 13.40 14.88 7.16
CA LEU A 25 14.26 15.99 7.58
C LEU A 25 14.11 17.21 6.68
N TRP A 26 13.96 17.01 5.36
CA TRP A 26 13.73 18.10 4.41
C TRP A 26 12.47 18.89 4.75
N LEU A 27 11.35 18.22 5.02
CA LEU A 27 10.09 18.88 5.41
C LEU A 27 10.21 19.64 6.73
N ILE A 28 10.96 19.10 7.69
CA ILE A 28 11.22 19.79 8.97
C ILE A 28 12.07 21.03 8.72
N TRP A 29 13.10 20.91 7.88
CA TRP A 29 14.03 21.99 7.57
C TRP A 29 13.37 23.14 6.82
N THR A 30 12.52 22.84 5.85
CA THR A 30 11.77 23.86 5.08
C THR A 30 10.59 24.45 5.86
N GLY A 31 10.21 23.85 6.99
CA GLY A 31 9.03 24.24 7.77
C GLY A 31 7.70 23.72 7.21
N GLU A 32 7.74 22.99 6.08
CA GLU A 32 6.58 22.43 5.37
C GLU A 32 6.06 21.15 6.05
N THR A 33 5.74 21.25 7.34
CA THR A 33 5.30 20.11 8.16
C THR A 33 3.81 19.80 8.01
N ASN A 34 3.03 20.73 7.46
CA ASN A 34 1.60 20.57 7.21
C ASN A 34 1.34 19.99 5.83
N ILE A 35 0.98 18.70 5.79
CA ILE A 35 0.80 17.94 4.56
C ILE A 35 -0.67 17.76 4.22
N ARG A 36 -0.99 17.70 2.92
CA ARG A 36 -2.34 17.37 2.45
C ARG A 36 -2.73 15.98 2.92
N TYR A 37 -3.87 15.88 3.61
CA TYR A 37 -4.31 14.59 4.15
C TYR A 37 -5.18 13.78 3.18
N SER A 38 -5.85 14.44 2.21
CA SER A 38 -6.61 13.82 1.12
C SER A 38 -6.26 14.47 -0.23
N GLY A 39 -6.43 13.71 -1.31
CA GLY A 39 -6.33 14.22 -2.69
C GLY A 39 -7.56 15.06 -3.08
N ASP A 40 -8.70 14.80 -2.44
CA ASP A 40 -10.01 15.35 -2.84
C ASP A 40 -10.25 16.79 -2.35
N HIS A 41 -9.39 17.31 -1.46
CA HIS A 41 -9.47 18.68 -0.98
C HIS A 41 -8.09 19.25 -0.63
N LYS A 42 -8.03 20.55 -0.34
CA LYS A 42 -6.78 21.27 -0.03
C LYS A 42 -6.41 21.32 1.45
N GLY A 43 -7.22 20.74 2.34
CA GLY A 43 -6.93 20.69 3.78
C GLY A 43 -5.59 20.03 4.10
N THR A 44 -4.86 20.62 5.05
CA THR A 44 -3.56 20.13 5.53
C THR A 44 -3.59 19.82 7.03
N MET A 45 -2.67 18.99 7.48
CA MET A 45 -2.43 18.75 8.90
C MET A 45 -0.97 18.37 9.13
N PRO A 46 -0.44 18.50 10.36
CA PRO A 46 0.92 18.09 10.65
C PRO A 46 1.13 16.61 10.29
N PHE A 47 2.24 16.29 9.62
CA PHE A 47 2.49 14.90 9.17
C PHE A 47 2.56 13.90 10.34
N TRP A 48 2.94 14.37 11.54
CA TRP A 48 2.96 13.58 12.78
C TRP A 48 1.59 12.95 13.11
N ASN A 49 0.49 13.64 12.78
CA ASN A 49 -0.86 13.14 13.01
C ASN A 49 -1.14 11.85 12.23
N LYS A 50 -0.52 11.67 11.06
CA LYS A 50 -0.57 10.38 10.32
C LYS A 50 0.44 9.36 10.83
N TRP A 51 1.64 9.83 11.20
CA TRP A 51 2.72 8.95 11.61
C TRP A 51 2.40 8.18 12.87
N ILE A 52 1.82 8.84 13.88
CA ILE A 52 1.57 8.22 15.19
C ILE A 52 0.62 7.01 15.06
N PRO A 53 -0.59 7.11 14.47
CA PRO A 53 -1.46 5.96 14.24
C PRO A 53 -0.75 4.83 13.49
N VAL A 54 -0.01 5.17 12.43
CA VAL A 54 0.72 4.22 11.59
C VAL A 54 1.82 3.47 12.36
N ILE A 55 2.63 4.19 13.14
CA ILE A 55 3.69 3.62 13.98
C ILE A 55 3.06 2.71 15.03
N VAL A 56 1.99 3.14 15.70
CA VAL A 56 1.22 2.31 16.64
C VAL A 56 0.76 1.02 15.94
N GLY A 57 0.16 1.14 14.77
CA GLY A 57 -0.25 -0.01 13.95
C GLY A 57 0.91 -0.98 13.69
N ILE A 58 2.07 -0.49 13.21
CA ILE A 58 3.27 -1.30 12.95
C ILE A 58 3.77 -2.00 14.23
N LEU A 59 3.80 -1.29 15.36
CA LEU A 59 4.20 -1.87 16.65
C LEU A 59 3.25 -3.01 17.05
N PHE A 60 1.94 -2.83 16.92
CA PHE A 60 0.96 -3.90 17.18
C PHE A 60 1.14 -5.10 16.25
N VAL A 61 1.40 -4.89 14.95
CA VAL A 61 1.73 -5.99 14.02
C VAL A 61 2.94 -6.80 14.51
N ARG A 62 3.94 -6.12 15.08
CA ARG A 62 5.20 -6.74 15.53
C ARG A 62 5.06 -7.47 16.86
N PHE A 63 4.36 -6.87 17.82
CA PHE A 63 4.27 -7.38 19.19
C PHE A 63 3.14 -8.37 19.41
N LEU A 64 2.07 -8.35 18.60
CA LEU A 64 1.01 -9.34 18.74
C LEU A 64 1.55 -10.76 18.44
N PRO A 65 1.31 -11.72 19.36
CA PRO A 65 1.75 -13.08 19.18
C PRO A 65 1.05 -13.69 17.96
N PHE A 66 1.84 -14.18 17.01
CA PHE A 66 1.33 -14.80 15.79
C PHE A 66 2.24 -15.97 15.40
N HIS A 67 1.61 -17.14 15.24
CA HIS A 67 2.30 -18.44 15.11
C HIS A 67 2.91 -18.69 13.72
N HIS A 68 2.55 -17.91 12.70
CA HIS A 68 3.08 -18.09 11.34
C HIS A 68 4.31 -17.19 11.09
N LYS A 69 5.48 -17.57 11.64
CA LYS A 69 6.73 -16.88 11.33
C LYS A 69 7.23 -17.28 9.94
N ASN A 70 7.39 -16.28 9.06
CA ASN A 70 8.17 -16.36 7.81
C ASN A 70 7.64 -17.31 6.72
N TYR A 71 6.31 -17.45 6.61
CA TYR A 71 5.71 -18.15 5.47
C TYR A 71 5.61 -17.23 4.24
N ASN A 72 6.02 -17.74 3.09
CA ASN A 72 5.74 -17.15 1.78
C ASN A 72 5.16 -18.24 0.85
N PRO A 73 3.97 -18.01 0.26
CA PRO A 73 3.29 -19.03 -0.55
C PRO A 73 4.03 -19.41 -1.84
N LEU A 74 4.98 -18.57 -2.28
CA LEU A 74 5.75 -18.78 -3.52
C LEU A 74 7.13 -19.38 -3.26
N GLN A 75 7.43 -19.81 -2.02
CA GLN A 75 8.76 -20.32 -1.66
C GLN A 75 9.18 -21.58 -2.44
N GLN A 76 8.22 -22.37 -2.92
CA GLN A 76 8.48 -23.59 -3.71
C GLN A 76 8.61 -23.31 -5.22
N SER A 77 8.41 -22.07 -5.66
CA SER A 77 8.45 -21.71 -7.08
C SER A 77 9.88 -21.51 -7.57
N GLU A 78 10.10 -21.81 -8.86
CA GLU A 78 11.39 -21.63 -9.54
C GLU A 78 11.94 -20.20 -9.40
N PRO A 79 13.18 -20.00 -8.90
CA PRO A 79 13.75 -18.67 -8.65
C PRO A 79 13.76 -17.75 -9.87
N ARG A 80 14.10 -18.29 -11.06
CA ARG A 80 14.15 -17.52 -12.31
C ARG A 80 12.78 -16.96 -12.69
N ARG A 81 11.73 -17.76 -12.50
CA ARG A 81 10.34 -17.35 -12.75
C ARG A 81 9.92 -16.23 -11.79
N ILE A 82 10.24 -16.36 -10.51
CA ILE A 82 9.95 -15.31 -9.51
C ILE A 82 10.68 -14.01 -9.84
N MET A 83 11.94 -14.10 -10.27
CA MET A 83 12.73 -12.94 -10.67
C MET A 83 12.11 -12.20 -11.86
N ILE A 84 11.78 -12.91 -12.95
CA ILE A 84 11.12 -12.30 -14.13
C ILE A 84 9.80 -11.66 -13.72
N GLN A 85 8.98 -12.36 -12.93
CA GLN A 85 7.70 -11.82 -12.50
C GLN A 85 7.86 -10.55 -11.65
N ALA A 86 8.80 -10.54 -10.71
CA ALA A 86 9.06 -9.37 -9.89
C ALA A 86 9.54 -8.18 -10.74
N ILE A 87 10.42 -8.41 -11.71
CA ILE A 87 10.93 -7.36 -12.61
C ILE A 87 9.78 -6.77 -13.43
N VAL A 88 8.96 -7.61 -14.09
CA VAL A 88 7.84 -7.13 -14.91
C VAL A 88 6.83 -6.33 -14.06
N LEU A 89 6.49 -6.82 -12.86
CA LEU A 89 5.58 -6.11 -11.96
C LEU A 89 6.19 -4.79 -11.47
N PHE A 90 7.48 -4.78 -11.10
CA PHE A 90 8.16 -3.57 -10.66
C PHE A 90 8.21 -2.53 -11.79
N LEU A 91 8.59 -2.94 -13.00
CA LEU A 91 8.61 -2.08 -14.17
C LEU A 91 7.22 -1.56 -14.52
N SER A 92 6.18 -2.38 -14.37
CA SER A 92 4.81 -1.96 -14.62
C SER A 92 4.33 -0.88 -13.64
N GLY A 93 4.62 -1.03 -12.35
CA GLY A 93 4.32 0.01 -11.34
C GLY A 93 5.15 1.28 -11.52
N SER A 94 6.40 1.13 -11.99
CA SER A 94 7.29 2.26 -12.31
C SER A 94 6.79 3.00 -13.54
N LEU A 95 6.40 2.27 -14.59
CA LEU A 95 5.83 2.84 -15.81
C LEU A 95 4.52 3.57 -15.52
N PHE A 96 3.68 3.05 -14.63
CA PHE A 96 2.47 3.75 -14.18
C PHE A 96 2.81 5.11 -13.56
N THR A 97 3.80 5.15 -12.65
CA THR A 97 4.27 6.40 -12.05
C THR A 97 4.80 7.36 -13.11
N ILE A 98 5.68 6.89 -14.00
CA ILE A 98 6.30 7.71 -15.05
C ILE A 98 5.23 8.28 -15.98
N SER A 99 4.31 7.43 -16.47
CA SER A 99 3.22 7.85 -17.33
C SER A 99 2.39 8.97 -16.70
N LEU A 100 2.12 8.93 -15.39
CA LEU A 100 1.39 10.01 -14.73
C LEU A 100 2.20 11.30 -14.63
N LEU A 101 3.49 11.21 -14.32
CA LEU A 101 4.34 12.39 -14.15
C LEU A 101 4.71 13.07 -15.48
N THR A 102 4.70 12.35 -16.60
CA THR A 102 5.04 12.91 -17.92
C THR A 102 3.83 13.43 -18.70
N THR A 103 2.63 13.16 -18.21
CA THR A 103 1.40 13.42 -18.95
C THR A 103 0.85 14.81 -18.63
N ASN A 104 0.83 15.69 -19.63
CA ASN A 104 0.28 17.05 -19.54
C ASN A 104 -1.17 17.11 -20.07
N PHE A 105 -2.08 16.31 -19.51
CA PHE A 105 -3.50 16.37 -19.92
C PHE A 105 -4.29 17.38 -19.09
N GLU A 106 -5.30 17.99 -19.72
CA GLU A 106 -6.35 18.76 -19.04
C GLU A 106 -7.12 17.87 -18.05
N GLU A 107 -7.67 18.47 -16.98
CA GLU A 107 -8.14 17.78 -15.76
C GLU A 107 -9.05 16.57 -16.02
N MET A 108 -10.03 16.67 -16.93
CA MET A 108 -10.98 15.58 -17.22
C MET A 108 -10.35 14.44 -18.03
N ALA A 109 -9.50 14.78 -19.01
CA ALA A 109 -8.76 13.78 -19.78
C ALA A 109 -7.76 13.04 -18.87
N LEU A 110 -7.10 13.78 -17.97
CA LEU A 110 -6.15 13.21 -17.00
C LEU A 110 -6.81 12.12 -16.14
N GLN A 111 -8.03 12.32 -15.64
CA GLN A 111 -8.74 11.34 -14.81
C GLN A 111 -9.07 10.04 -15.57
N LEU A 112 -9.52 10.14 -16.81
CA LEU A 112 -9.82 8.97 -17.64
C LEU A 112 -8.54 8.19 -17.99
N TRP A 113 -7.49 8.90 -18.44
CA TRP A 113 -6.20 8.29 -18.73
C TRP A 113 -5.57 7.65 -17.50
N PHE A 114 -5.66 8.32 -16.35
CA PHE A 114 -5.23 7.77 -15.06
C PHE A 114 -5.88 6.41 -14.79
N MET A 115 -7.21 6.31 -14.90
CA MET A 115 -7.93 5.04 -14.69
C MET A 115 -7.53 3.96 -15.70
N ILE A 116 -7.39 4.32 -16.98
CA ILE A 116 -6.99 3.39 -18.04
C ILE A 116 -5.60 2.83 -17.78
N PHE A 117 -4.59 3.68 -17.54
CA PHE A 117 -3.23 3.24 -17.25
C PHE A 117 -3.18 2.39 -15.99
N LYS A 118 -3.94 2.77 -14.95
CA LYS A 118 -4.02 2.02 -13.70
C LYS A 118 -4.56 0.61 -13.92
N ILE A 119 -5.64 0.45 -14.68
CA ILE A 119 -6.21 -0.86 -15.00
C ILE A 119 -5.25 -1.67 -15.87
N ILE A 120 -4.70 -1.08 -16.94
CA ILE A 120 -3.82 -1.82 -17.86
C ILE A 120 -2.56 -2.30 -17.14
N LEU A 121 -1.86 -1.38 -16.48
CA LEU A 121 -0.56 -1.67 -15.85
C LEU A 121 -0.72 -2.43 -14.54
N LEU A 122 -1.66 -2.03 -13.67
CA LEU A 122 -1.77 -2.66 -12.34
C LEU A 122 -2.71 -3.86 -12.30
N LEU A 123 -3.55 -4.11 -13.32
CA LEU A 123 -4.41 -5.30 -13.39
C LEU A 123 -4.06 -6.22 -14.55
N PHE A 124 -4.19 -5.73 -15.78
CA PHE A 124 -4.19 -6.57 -16.97
C PHE A 124 -2.81 -7.18 -17.24
N THR A 125 -1.75 -6.37 -17.19
CA THR A 125 -0.37 -6.85 -17.35
C THR A 125 0.01 -7.92 -16.31
N PRO A 126 -0.20 -7.72 -15.00
CA PRO A 126 -0.02 -8.75 -13.99
C PRO A 126 -0.85 -10.00 -14.24
N LEU A 127 -2.14 -9.85 -14.55
CA LEU A 127 -3.03 -10.98 -14.75
C LEU A 127 -2.55 -11.85 -15.91
N MET A 128 -2.18 -11.22 -17.03
CA MET A 128 -1.63 -11.92 -18.18
C MET A 128 -0.33 -12.64 -17.84
N LEU A 129 0.61 -11.94 -17.20
CA LEU A 129 1.86 -12.54 -16.74
C LEU A 129 1.61 -13.77 -15.85
N LEU A 130 0.68 -13.68 -14.90
CA LEU A 130 0.37 -14.78 -13.98
C LEU A 130 -0.32 -15.95 -14.68
N LEU A 131 -1.17 -15.68 -15.68
CA LEU A 131 -1.84 -16.69 -16.48
C LEU A 131 -0.87 -17.43 -17.41
N PHE A 132 0.04 -16.71 -18.09
CA PHE A 132 1.07 -17.32 -18.95
C PHE A 132 2.00 -18.25 -18.18
N TYR A 133 2.33 -17.86 -16.96
CA TYR A 133 3.20 -18.66 -16.10
C TYR A 133 2.44 -19.69 -15.26
N LYS A 134 1.13 -19.92 -15.47
CA LYS A 134 0.38 -20.96 -14.75
C LYS A 134 0.91 -22.34 -15.15
N SER A 135 1.83 -22.87 -14.34
CA SER A 135 2.43 -24.19 -14.53
C SER A 135 1.37 -25.28 -14.40
N ASN A 136 1.60 -26.40 -15.08
CA ASN A 136 0.70 -27.54 -15.17
C ASN A 136 0.32 -28.02 -13.75
N PRO A 137 -0.97 -28.01 -13.33
CA PRO A 137 -1.40 -28.22 -11.94
C PRO A 137 -1.00 -29.57 -11.34
N LYS A 138 -0.53 -30.52 -12.17
CA LYS A 138 -0.02 -31.83 -11.74
C LYS A 138 1.41 -31.80 -11.17
N LYS A 139 2.25 -30.81 -11.53
CA LYS A 139 3.65 -30.71 -11.04
C LYS A 139 3.80 -29.88 -9.76
N GLU A 140 2.88 -28.95 -9.52
CA GLU A 140 2.90 -28.04 -8.38
C GLU A 140 1.77 -28.36 -7.39
N ARG A 141 1.57 -29.64 -7.02
CA ARG A 141 0.78 -29.91 -5.80
C ARG A 141 1.57 -29.29 -4.65
N PRO A 142 1.06 -28.24 -3.98
CA PRO A 142 1.70 -27.76 -2.77
C PRO A 142 1.66 -28.94 -1.81
N ARG A 143 2.82 -29.47 -1.39
CA ARG A 143 2.84 -30.38 -0.25
C ARG A 143 2.11 -29.64 0.87
N SER A 144 1.02 -30.24 1.36
CA SER A 144 0.19 -29.65 2.40
C SER A 144 1.11 -29.19 3.52
N VAL A 145 1.31 -27.89 3.65
CA VAL A 145 1.96 -27.34 4.84
C VAL A 145 1.06 -27.79 5.97
N LYS A 146 1.56 -28.73 6.79
CA LYS A 146 0.85 -29.21 7.97
C LYS A 146 0.32 -27.96 8.66
N SER A 147 -1.01 -27.84 8.74
CA SER A 147 -1.64 -26.71 9.41
C SER A 147 -1.31 -26.85 10.90
N ILE A 148 -0.19 -26.28 11.31
CA ILE A 148 0.20 -26.23 12.71
C ILE A 148 -0.88 -25.37 13.37
N GLU A 149 -1.71 -26.06 14.15
CA GLU A 149 -2.76 -25.62 15.05
C GLU A 149 -3.68 -24.49 14.53
N ASN A 150 -4.85 -24.94 14.10
CA ASN A 150 -6.01 -24.15 13.70
C ASN A 150 -6.65 -23.43 14.90
N ASN A 151 -5.88 -22.65 15.67
CA ASN A 151 -6.48 -21.74 16.63
C ASN A 151 -7.16 -20.62 15.83
N ARG A 152 -8.49 -20.73 15.69
CA ARG A 152 -9.36 -19.84 14.92
C ARG A 152 -9.15 -18.37 15.28
N TRP A 153 -8.74 -18.09 16.52
CA TRP A 153 -8.43 -16.75 17.02
C TRP A 153 -7.32 -16.04 16.23
N TYR A 154 -6.31 -16.76 15.75
CA TYR A 154 -5.23 -16.13 14.95
C TYR A 154 -5.71 -15.60 13.60
N ARG A 155 -6.89 -16.02 13.12
CA ARG A 155 -7.48 -15.47 11.88
C ARG A 155 -7.97 -14.03 12.07
N PHE A 156 -8.31 -13.66 13.30
CA PHE A 156 -8.86 -12.35 13.66
C PHE A 156 -7.84 -11.43 14.32
N THR A 157 -6.59 -11.86 14.54
CA THR A 157 -5.51 -11.00 15.04
C THR A 157 -5.32 -9.69 14.25
N PRO A 158 -5.42 -9.67 12.89
CA PRO A 158 -5.35 -8.41 12.15
C PRO A 158 -6.45 -7.43 12.53
N LEU A 159 -7.64 -7.91 12.92
CA LEU A 159 -8.77 -7.07 13.31
C LEU A 159 -8.42 -6.19 14.51
N ILE A 160 -7.69 -6.72 15.48
CA ILE A 160 -7.23 -5.95 16.66
C ILE A 160 -6.35 -4.78 16.20
N VAL A 161 -5.41 -5.03 15.29
CA VAL A 161 -4.55 -3.99 14.74
C VAL A 161 -5.39 -2.93 14.01
N ILE A 162 -6.35 -3.34 13.19
CA ILE A 162 -7.23 -2.45 12.42
C ILE A 162 -8.06 -1.58 13.35
N ILE A 163 -8.66 -2.15 14.40
CA ILE A 163 -9.49 -1.43 15.36
C ILE A 163 -8.64 -0.39 16.11
N ILE A 164 -7.48 -0.78 16.62
CA ILE A 164 -6.61 0.13 17.38
C ILE A 164 -6.09 1.24 16.46
N TRP A 165 -5.53 0.88 15.30
CA TRP A 165 -5.08 1.86 14.32
C TRP A 165 -6.22 2.81 13.90
N GLY A 166 -7.41 2.27 13.59
CA GLY A 166 -8.58 3.04 13.19
C GLY A 166 -9.06 3.99 14.27
N TYR A 167 -9.04 3.57 15.54
CA TYR A 167 -9.34 4.45 16.66
C TYR A 167 -8.39 5.65 16.71
N PHE A 168 -7.07 5.40 16.63
CA PHE A 168 -6.09 6.48 16.60
C PHE A 168 -6.25 7.38 15.38
N ASN A 169 -6.51 6.81 14.21
CA ASN A 169 -6.59 7.54 12.96
C ASN A 169 -7.89 8.37 12.79
N PHE A 170 -9.00 7.98 13.41
CA PHE A 170 -10.30 8.62 13.17
C PHE A 170 -10.95 9.25 14.41
N PHE A 171 -10.60 8.81 15.63
CA PHE A 171 -11.33 9.19 16.85
C PHE A 171 -10.44 9.71 17.99
N SER A 172 -9.11 9.78 17.79
CA SER A 172 -8.17 10.30 18.79
C SER A 172 -7.74 11.74 18.51
N THR A 173 -6.85 12.29 19.34
CA THR A 173 -6.21 13.60 19.10
C THR A 173 -5.41 13.67 17.80
N PHE A 174 -5.07 12.51 17.21
CA PHE A 174 -4.38 12.41 15.93
C PHE A 174 -5.34 12.17 14.75
N SER A 175 -6.65 12.33 14.96
CA SER A 175 -7.66 12.03 13.95
C SER A 175 -7.45 12.81 12.65
N THR A 176 -7.60 12.14 11.52
CA THR A 176 -7.76 12.79 10.23
C THR A 176 -9.06 13.61 10.25
N PRO A 177 -9.02 14.92 9.94
CA PRO A 177 -10.23 15.73 9.93
C PRO A 177 -11.26 15.19 8.94
N PHE A 178 -12.52 15.21 9.33
CA PHE A 178 -13.62 14.82 8.47
C PHE A 178 -14.13 16.01 7.66
N VAL A 179 -14.30 15.79 6.36
CA VAL A 179 -14.91 16.76 5.45
C VAL A 179 -16.13 16.12 4.81
N SER A 180 -17.30 16.72 5.02
CA SER A 180 -18.55 16.29 4.40
C SER A 180 -18.44 16.39 2.88
N ALA A 181 -18.82 15.32 2.17
CA ALA A 181 -18.79 15.30 0.72
C ALA A 181 -19.88 16.20 0.09
N ARG A 182 -20.92 16.58 0.85
CA ARG A 182 -22.08 17.38 0.39
C ARG A 182 -22.68 16.89 -0.94
N MET A 183 -22.69 15.58 -1.17
CA MET A 183 -23.27 14.95 -2.36
C MET A 183 -24.59 14.23 -2.03
N GLU A 184 -25.34 13.90 -3.08
CA GLU A 184 -26.50 13.02 -3.02
C GLU A 184 -26.04 11.58 -2.64
N PRO A 185 -26.78 10.86 -1.77
CA PRO A 185 -26.33 9.58 -1.24
C PRO A 185 -25.99 8.52 -2.30
N THR A 186 -26.78 8.39 -3.37
CA THR A 186 -26.53 7.37 -4.40
C THR A 186 -25.25 7.65 -5.18
N VAL A 187 -24.99 8.92 -5.52
CA VAL A 187 -23.74 9.35 -6.16
C VAL A 187 -22.54 9.10 -5.24
N LEU A 188 -22.66 9.42 -3.96
CA LEU A 188 -21.59 9.18 -2.99
C LEU A 188 -21.28 7.69 -2.85
N ILE A 189 -22.29 6.82 -2.72
CA ILE A 189 -22.11 5.36 -2.66
C ILE A 189 -21.37 4.86 -3.91
N LEU A 190 -21.75 5.32 -5.10
CA LEU A 190 -21.12 4.90 -6.35
C LEU A 190 -19.64 5.31 -6.40
N ILE A 191 -19.32 6.56 -6.05
CA ILE A 191 -17.95 7.07 -6.01
C ILE A 191 -17.11 6.30 -5.00
N LEU A 192 -17.64 6.08 -3.79
CA LEU A 192 -16.96 5.31 -2.74
C LEU A 192 -16.71 3.87 -3.17
N LEU A 193 -17.68 3.22 -3.83
CA LEU A 193 -17.55 1.84 -4.28
C LEU A 193 -16.49 1.71 -5.39
N VAL A 194 -16.55 2.57 -6.41
CA VAL A 194 -15.57 2.57 -7.51
C VAL A 194 -14.18 2.91 -6.97
N GLY A 195 -14.07 3.94 -6.13
CA GLY A 195 -12.82 4.33 -5.47
C GLY A 195 -12.26 3.19 -4.62
N PHE A 196 -13.09 2.49 -3.84
CA PHE A 196 -12.68 1.32 -3.08
C PHE A 196 -12.13 0.19 -3.96
N LEU A 197 -12.82 -0.14 -5.06
CA LEU A 197 -12.37 -1.20 -5.97
C LEU A 197 -11.05 -0.84 -6.67
N ILE A 198 -10.93 0.39 -7.16
CA ILE A 198 -9.77 0.83 -7.96
C ILE A 198 -8.58 1.24 -7.09
N ASN A 199 -8.81 1.87 -5.94
CA ASN A 199 -7.73 2.39 -5.10
C ASN A 199 -7.35 1.39 -4.01
N SER A 200 -8.32 0.69 -3.40
CA SER A 200 -8.01 -0.21 -2.28
C SER A 200 -7.86 -1.67 -2.70
N VAL A 201 -8.77 -2.20 -3.52
CA VAL A 201 -8.68 -3.62 -3.93
C VAL A 201 -7.56 -3.83 -4.93
N LEU A 202 -7.59 -3.12 -6.05
CA LEU A 202 -6.62 -3.27 -7.13
C LEU A 202 -5.19 -3.01 -6.66
N GLU A 203 -4.95 -1.88 -5.97
CA GLU A 203 -3.60 -1.51 -5.58
C GLU A 203 -3.01 -2.48 -4.56
N GLU A 204 -3.78 -2.91 -3.56
CA GLU A 204 -3.27 -3.87 -2.57
C GLU A 204 -2.99 -5.24 -3.19
N LEU A 205 -3.81 -5.68 -4.16
CA LEU A 205 -3.52 -6.88 -4.94
C LEU A 205 -2.20 -6.75 -5.71
N PHE A 206 -2.00 -5.61 -6.38
CA PHE A 206 -0.78 -5.37 -7.14
C PHE A 206 0.45 -5.24 -6.25
N TYR A 207 0.48 -4.23 -5.38
CA TYR A 207 1.68 -3.84 -4.63
C TYR A 207 2.02 -4.84 -3.53
N ARG A 208 1.03 -5.38 -2.79
CA ARG A 208 1.30 -6.31 -1.68
C ARG A 208 1.24 -7.75 -2.14
N VAL A 209 0.12 -8.18 -2.70
CA VAL A 209 -0.10 -9.59 -2.98
C VAL A 209 0.82 -10.09 -4.08
N TRP A 210 0.90 -9.37 -5.20
CA TRP A 210 1.71 -9.80 -6.35
C TRP A 210 3.17 -9.36 -6.25
N LEU A 211 3.44 -8.06 -6.10
CA LEU A 211 4.79 -7.52 -6.15
C LEU A 211 5.59 -7.81 -4.87
N GLN A 212 5.09 -7.37 -3.70
CA GLN A 212 5.83 -7.53 -2.43
C GLN A 212 6.14 -9.00 -2.15
N THR A 213 5.17 -9.91 -2.27
CA THR A 213 5.39 -11.35 -2.02
C THR A 213 6.56 -11.93 -2.83
N ARG A 214 6.78 -11.46 -4.06
CA ARG A 214 7.91 -11.91 -4.89
C ARG A 214 9.21 -11.24 -4.47
N LEU A 215 9.18 -9.93 -4.24
CA LEU A 215 10.35 -9.19 -3.76
C LEU A 215 10.85 -9.71 -2.41
N GLU A 216 9.98 -10.21 -1.54
CA GLU A 216 10.37 -10.80 -0.26
C GLU A 216 11.25 -12.05 -0.43
N LEU A 217 11.05 -12.83 -1.50
CA LEU A 217 11.91 -13.97 -1.85
C LEU A 217 13.24 -13.51 -2.45
N LEU A 218 13.23 -12.41 -3.22
CA LEU A 218 14.44 -11.90 -3.87
C LEU A 218 15.35 -11.13 -2.90
N LEU A 219 14.78 -10.17 -2.16
CA LEU A 219 15.50 -9.16 -1.38
C LEU A 219 15.36 -9.35 0.13
N GLY A 220 14.39 -10.15 0.58
CA GLY A 220 14.03 -10.29 1.98
C GLY A 220 12.83 -9.43 2.37
N ILE A 221 12.28 -9.66 3.56
CA ILE A 221 10.99 -9.08 3.97
C ILE A 221 11.04 -7.55 4.05
N TRP A 222 11.98 -7.01 4.82
CA TRP A 222 12.08 -5.57 5.04
C TRP A 222 12.40 -4.78 3.77
N PRO A 223 13.40 -5.15 2.95
CA PRO A 223 13.68 -4.45 1.70
C PRO A 223 12.51 -4.51 0.72
N ALA A 224 11.76 -5.62 0.67
CA ALA A 224 10.58 -5.72 -0.16
C ALA A 224 9.45 -4.78 0.30
N ILE A 225 9.17 -4.72 1.61
CA ILE A 225 8.19 -3.78 2.17
C ILE A 225 8.61 -2.34 1.84
N LEU A 226 9.87 -1.98 2.07
CA LEU A 226 10.40 -0.66 1.79
C LEU A 226 10.24 -0.28 0.31
N LEU A 227 10.67 -1.16 -0.59
CA LEU A 227 10.64 -0.92 -2.03
C LEU A 227 9.22 -0.80 -2.58
N THR A 228 8.29 -1.67 -2.16
CA THR A 228 6.90 -1.56 -2.61
C THR A 228 6.18 -0.37 -1.99
N SER A 229 6.54 0.04 -0.78
CA SER A 229 5.98 1.24 -0.15
C SER A 229 6.43 2.50 -0.86
N LEU A 230 7.71 2.58 -1.24
CA LEU A 230 8.25 3.72 -1.99
C LEU A 230 7.64 3.80 -3.40
N LEU A 231 7.54 2.67 -4.11
CA LEU A 231 6.94 2.62 -5.45
C LEU A 231 5.43 2.94 -5.42
N TRP A 232 4.74 2.53 -4.35
CA TRP A 232 3.34 2.89 -4.16
C TRP A 232 3.21 4.38 -3.83
N ALA A 233 4.09 4.93 -2.99
CA ALA A 233 4.08 6.35 -2.69
C ALA A 233 4.34 7.18 -3.95
N SER A 234 5.33 6.86 -4.78
CA SER A 234 5.82 7.73 -5.86
C SER A 234 4.75 8.25 -6.83
N TRP A 235 3.74 7.44 -7.18
CA TRP A 235 2.70 7.90 -8.11
C TRP A 235 1.77 8.97 -7.50
N HIS A 236 1.69 9.06 -6.18
CA HIS A 236 0.88 10.07 -5.50
C HIS A 236 1.44 11.50 -5.65
N ILE A 237 2.68 11.66 -6.12
CA ILE A 237 3.26 12.98 -6.46
C ILE A 237 2.37 13.70 -7.47
N ALA A 238 1.82 12.96 -8.45
CA ALA A 238 0.97 13.52 -9.49
C ALA A 238 -0.38 14.07 -8.96
N LEU A 239 -0.87 13.57 -7.80
CA LEU A 239 -2.16 13.98 -7.23
C LEU A 239 -2.03 14.96 -6.06
N HIS A 240 -0.96 14.83 -5.28
CA HIS A 240 -0.74 15.62 -4.07
C HIS A 240 0.23 16.78 -4.26
N GLY A 241 0.77 16.95 -5.47
CA GLY A 241 1.71 18.00 -5.79
C GLY A 241 1.16 19.41 -5.58
N SER A 242 1.98 20.27 -5.00
CA SER A 242 1.81 21.72 -4.89
C SER A 242 2.49 22.47 -6.03
N GLY A 243 3.28 21.78 -6.86
CA GLY A 243 4.08 22.34 -7.95
C GLY A 243 5.56 22.50 -7.60
N HIS A 244 5.94 22.30 -6.33
CA HIS A 244 7.33 22.29 -5.87
C HIS A 244 7.82 20.86 -5.74
N TRP A 245 8.56 20.40 -6.75
CA TRP A 245 8.90 18.98 -6.89
C TRP A 245 9.65 18.38 -5.70
N ASP A 246 10.52 19.16 -5.06
CA ASP A 246 11.28 18.76 -3.88
C ASP A 246 10.37 18.52 -2.67
N VAL A 247 9.50 19.48 -2.35
CA VAL A 247 8.53 19.41 -1.23
C VAL A 247 7.47 18.34 -1.50
N ASP A 248 7.00 18.22 -2.74
CA ASP A 248 5.98 17.26 -3.13
C ASP A 248 6.49 15.82 -3.03
N THR A 249 7.71 15.58 -3.50
CA THR A 249 8.38 14.28 -3.39
C THR A 249 8.59 13.92 -1.92
N ALA A 250 9.13 14.86 -1.13
CA ALA A 250 9.36 14.64 0.29
C ALA A 250 8.06 14.36 1.05
N THR A 251 7.01 15.13 0.76
CA THR A 251 5.66 14.98 1.33
C THR A 251 5.09 13.60 1.05
N VAL A 252 5.12 13.17 -0.21
CA VAL A 252 4.55 11.88 -0.60
C VAL A 252 5.33 10.71 -0.01
N ILE A 253 6.66 10.77 0.03
CA ILE A 253 7.49 9.75 0.67
C ILE A 253 7.21 9.69 2.18
N ALA A 254 7.17 10.83 2.86
CA ALA A 254 6.91 10.88 4.30
C ALA A 254 5.47 10.46 4.67
N ASN A 255 4.49 10.74 3.81
CA ASN A 255 3.08 10.50 4.07
C ASN A 255 2.61 9.11 3.57
N HIS A 256 2.72 8.87 2.27
CA HIS A 256 2.26 7.62 1.65
C HIS A 256 3.28 6.51 1.85
N GLY A 257 4.58 6.83 1.92
CA GLY A 257 5.61 5.82 2.19
C GLY A 257 5.38 5.13 3.54
N ILE A 258 5.10 5.88 4.62
CA ILE A 258 4.89 5.30 5.94
C ILE A 258 3.59 4.48 6.03
N VAL A 259 2.51 4.94 5.38
CA VAL A 259 1.27 4.16 5.24
C VAL A 259 1.53 2.86 4.47
N GLY A 260 2.31 2.93 3.40
CA GLY A 260 2.75 1.78 2.63
C GLY A 260 3.52 0.78 3.50
N LEU A 261 4.40 1.26 4.39
CA LEU A 261 5.14 0.41 5.33
C LEU A 261 4.19 -0.36 6.25
N PHE A 262 3.15 0.29 6.76
CA PHE A 262 2.15 -0.35 7.62
C PHE A 262 1.36 -1.44 6.89
N LEU A 263 0.85 -1.14 5.69
CA LEU A 263 0.17 -2.11 4.84
C LEU A 263 1.10 -3.29 4.47
N GLY A 264 2.36 -3.00 4.16
CA GLY A 264 3.38 -4.00 3.87
C GLY A 264 3.69 -4.90 5.07
N CYS A 265 3.75 -4.33 6.27
CA CYS A 265 3.92 -5.09 7.52
C CYS A 265 2.70 -5.99 7.81
N LEU A 266 1.48 -5.45 7.66
CA LEU A 266 0.23 -6.22 7.80
C LEU A 266 0.22 -7.42 6.85
N TRP A 267 0.55 -7.19 5.58
CA TRP A 267 0.63 -8.25 4.58
C TRP A 267 1.69 -9.29 4.94
N ALA A 268 2.93 -8.85 5.17
CA ALA A 268 4.05 -9.75 5.45
C ALA A 268 3.83 -10.62 6.69
N ARG A 269 3.18 -10.06 7.72
CA ARG A 269 2.89 -10.75 8.98
C ARG A 269 1.71 -11.72 8.86
N TYR A 270 0.58 -11.26 8.33
CA TYR A 270 -0.70 -11.99 8.44
C TYR A 270 -1.13 -12.71 7.16
N ARG A 271 -0.64 -12.29 5.98
CA ARG A 271 -1.05 -12.83 4.66
C ARG A 271 -2.57 -12.83 4.46
N LYS A 272 -3.25 -11.80 4.97
CA LYS A 272 -4.70 -11.61 4.85
C LYS A 272 -5.00 -10.44 3.93
N VAL A 273 -5.47 -10.73 2.72
CA VAL A 273 -5.80 -9.71 1.71
C VAL A 273 -6.92 -8.79 2.22
N TRP A 274 -7.92 -9.34 2.90
CA TRP A 274 -9.01 -8.54 3.46
C TRP A 274 -8.53 -7.47 4.45
N ALA A 275 -7.47 -7.75 5.23
CA ALA A 275 -6.99 -6.82 6.26
C ALA A 275 -6.39 -5.56 5.64
N ILE A 276 -5.55 -5.72 4.61
CA ILE A 276 -4.94 -4.59 3.90
C ILE A 276 -5.98 -3.82 3.07
N ILE A 277 -6.95 -4.51 2.46
CA ILE A 277 -8.06 -3.87 1.73
C ILE A 277 -8.93 -3.02 2.66
N ILE A 278 -9.27 -3.52 3.87
CA ILE A 278 -10.06 -2.74 4.84
C ILE A 278 -9.31 -1.51 5.28
N VAL A 279 -8.02 -1.64 5.68
CA VAL A 279 -7.23 -0.47 6.11
C VAL A 279 -7.13 0.57 5.00
N HIS A 280 -6.76 0.16 3.79
CA HIS A 280 -6.66 1.08 2.66
C HIS A 280 -8.04 1.67 2.30
N GLY A 281 -9.10 0.88 2.34
CA GLY A 281 -10.47 1.35 2.14
C GLY A 281 -10.88 2.43 3.13
N LEU A 282 -10.56 2.25 4.42
CA LEU A 282 -10.84 3.24 5.46
C LEU A 282 -10.01 4.53 5.29
N ILE A 283 -8.80 4.43 4.73
CA ILE A 283 -7.98 5.62 4.43
C ILE A 283 -8.61 6.43 3.29
N ASN A 284 -9.14 5.76 2.26
CA ASN A 284 -9.78 6.40 1.12
C ASN A 284 -11.20 6.87 1.42
N ALA A 285 -11.92 6.19 2.32
CA ALA A 285 -13.29 6.49 2.69
C ALA A 285 -13.39 6.66 4.21
N HIS A 286 -13.55 7.91 4.66
CA HIS A 286 -13.66 8.22 6.08
C HIS A 286 -14.92 7.56 6.67
N PRO A 287 -14.86 6.88 7.83
CA PRO A 287 -16.03 6.17 8.40
C PRO A 287 -17.27 7.06 8.58
N GLN A 288 -17.07 8.35 8.86
CA GLN A 288 -18.17 9.30 9.01
C GLN A 288 -18.91 9.59 7.68
N GLN A 289 -18.32 9.34 6.51
CA GLN A 289 -19.03 9.42 5.22
C GLN A 289 -20.13 8.35 5.13
N LEU A 290 -19.90 7.16 5.70
CA LEU A 290 -20.91 6.10 5.75
C LEU A 290 -22.05 6.47 6.69
N ILE A 291 -21.74 7.17 7.79
CA ILE A 291 -22.74 7.70 8.71
C ILE A 291 -23.60 8.77 8.02
N GLU A 292 -23.00 9.69 7.25
CA GLU A 292 -23.75 10.68 6.47
C GLU A 292 -24.73 10.05 5.47
N ILE A 293 -24.39 8.91 4.87
CA ILE A 293 -25.26 8.19 3.95
C ILE A 293 -26.49 7.60 4.68
N ILE A 294 -26.29 7.10 5.90
CA ILE A 294 -27.35 6.40 6.66
C ILE A 294 -28.33 7.39 7.31
N PHE A 295 -27.86 8.56 7.73
CA PHE A 295 -28.64 9.55 8.49
C PHE A 295 -29.12 10.75 7.67
N LYS A 296 -28.96 10.73 6.35
CA LYS A 296 -29.61 11.64 5.40
C LYS A 296 -30.83 10.98 4.78
#